data_AF-A0A2S7VKF7-F1
#
_entry.id   AF-A0A2S7VKF7-F1
#
_cell.length_a   1.000
_cell.length_b   1.000
_cell.length_c   1.000
_cell.angle_alpha   90.00
_cell.angle_beta   90.00
_cell.angle_gamma   90.00
#
_symmetry.space_group_name_H-M   'P 1'
#
loop_
_entity.id
_entity.type
_entity.pdbx_description
1 polymer ?
#
loop_
_entity_poly.entity_id
_entity_poly.type
_entity_poly.pdbx_seq_one_letter_code
_entity_poly.pdbx_strand_id
1 'polypeptide(L)'
;MMTLHCWLESVKGWYQPNHNHNHDFSELVTLIQQTPSSMMDELDNETGSEALAYWLDACFRLTKYYQHQGYNEQAFGYIQLSYAKLQAVVCDASYSIELKRWSLKKLDRIIVAMVEFCQHQTDPQWQQESVQLINLHVAFMESQQHLNLKYSS
;
A
#
# COMPACT_ATOMS: atom_id res chain seq x y z
N MET A 1 7.56 -22.47 1.97
CA MET A 1 6.58 -21.37 1.89
C MET A 1 6.41 -20.83 3.31
N MET A 2 6.62 -19.54 3.53
CA MET A 2 6.45 -18.92 4.86
C MET A 2 4.95 -18.79 5.17
N THR A 3 4.51 -19.12 6.38
CA THR A 3 3.11 -18.93 6.80
C THR A 3 2.85 -17.45 7.10
N LEU A 4 1.59 -17.00 7.02
CA LEU A 4 1.21 -15.63 7.35
C LEU A 4 1.67 -15.22 8.76
N HIS A 5 1.47 -16.10 9.73
CA HIS A 5 1.88 -15.85 11.12
C HIS A 5 3.40 -15.67 11.24
N CYS A 6 4.21 -16.56 10.66
CA CYS A 6 5.67 -16.43 10.72
C CYS A 6 6.16 -15.17 9.99
N TRP A 7 5.53 -14.82 8.87
CA TRP A 7 5.83 -13.58 8.16
C TRP A 7 5.48 -12.35 9.01
N LEU A 8 4.31 -12.36 9.64
CA LEU A 8 3.83 -11.25 10.48
C LEU A 8 4.75 -11.02 11.69
N GLU A 9 5.19 -12.07 12.36
CA GLU A 9 6.17 -11.96 13.45
C GLU A 9 7.52 -11.43 12.95
N SER A 10 7.94 -11.83 11.75
CA SER A 10 9.19 -11.37 11.15
C SER A 10 9.13 -9.88 10.79
N VAL A 11 8.04 -9.42 10.16
CA VAL A 11 7.87 -8.00 9.86
C VAL A 11 7.74 -7.19 11.14
N LYS A 12 6.98 -7.65 12.14
CA LYS A 12 6.93 -7.01 13.48
C LYS A 12 8.32 -6.90 14.11
N GLY A 13 9.14 -7.92 13.99
CA GLY A 13 10.53 -7.94 14.45
C GLY A 13 11.36 -6.78 13.90
N TRP A 14 11.19 -6.45 12.62
CA TRP A 14 11.88 -5.32 11.97
C TRP A 14 11.53 -3.96 12.61
N TYR A 15 10.32 -3.81 13.16
CA TYR A 15 9.86 -2.57 13.81
C TYR A 15 10.32 -2.43 15.26
N GLN A 16 10.94 -3.47 15.85
CA GLN A 16 11.32 -3.42 17.25
C GLN A 16 12.48 -2.44 17.48
N PRO A 17 12.48 -1.65 18.57
CA PRO A 17 13.56 -0.70 18.85
C PRO A 17 14.95 -1.33 18.97
N ASN A 18 14.98 -2.62 19.33
CA ASN A 18 16.21 -3.40 19.48
C ASN A 18 16.69 -4.03 18.16
N HIS A 19 15.88 -3.95 17.10
CA HIS A 19 16.27 -4.39 15.76
C HIS A 19 17.23 -3.36 15.18
N ASN A 20 18.52 -3.71 15.26
CA ASN A 20 19.71 -3.08 14.69
C ASN A 20 19.67 -1.53 14.61
N HIS A 21 20.66 -0.87 15.22
CA HIS A 21 20.72 0.60 15.38
C HIS A 21 20.59 1.42 14.07
N ASN A 22 20.63 0.77 12.91
CA ASN A 22 20.55 1.39 11.59
C ASN A 22 19.41 0.90 10.68
N HIS A 23 18.43 0.12 11.20
CA HIS A 23 17.27 -0.44 10.45
C HIS A 23 17.60 -0.81 9.00
N ASP A 24 18.06 -2.04 8.78
CA ASP A 24 18.43 -2.50 7.45
C ASP A 24 17.19 -2.58 6.53
N PHE A 25 17.08 -1.63 5.61
CA PHE A 25 15.97 -1.59 4.65
C PHE A 25 16.04 -2.73 3.62
N SER A 26 17.19 -3.38 3.43
CA SER A 26 17.28 -4.56 2.55
C SER A 26 16.52 -5.77 3.12
N GLU A 27 16.48 -5.89 4.45
CA GLU A 27 15.65 -6.88 5.15
C GLU A 27 14.17 -6.59 4.93
N LEU A 28 13.77 -5.31 5.05
CA LEU A 28 12.38 -4.91 4.81
C LEU A 28 11.93 -5.17 3.37
N VAL A 29 12.79 -4.91 2.38
CA VAL A 29 12.55 -5.27 0.98
C VAL A 29 12.32 -6.78 0.84
N THR A 30 13.17 -7.58 1.46
CA THR A 30 13.08 -9.05 1.43
C THR A 30 11.75 -9.51 2.04
N LEU A 31 11.35 -8.94 3.17
CA LEU A 31 10.08 -9.25 3.82
C LEU A 31 8.87 -8.90 2.94
N ILE A 32 8.89 -7.77 2.24
CA ILE A 32 7.82 -7.38 1.30
C ILE A 32 7.78 -8.31 0.07
N GLN A 33 8.92 -8.75 -0.42
CA GLN A 33 8.98 -9.71 -1.53
C GLN A 33 8.51 -11.12 -1.13
N GLN A 34 8.66 -11.47 0.15
CA GLN A 34 8.26 -12.76 0.72
C GLN A 34 6.85 -12.76 1.33
N THR A 35 6.05 -11.71 1.12
CA THR A 35 4.68 -11.64 1.62
C THR A 35 3.87 -12.87 1.16
N PRO A 36 3.33 -13.66 2.09
CA PRO A 36 2.53 -14.84 1.76
C PRO A 36 1.28 -14.47 0.99
N SER A 37 0.91 -15.28 -0.01
CA SER A 37 -0.36 -15.11 -0.74
C SER A 37 -1.57 -15.20 0.20
N SER A 38 -1.46 -16.00 1.26
CA SER A 38 -2.52 -16.16 2.27
C SER A 38 -2.83 -14.90 3.06
N MET A 39 -1.97 -13.86 3.02
CA MET A 39 -2.30 -12.55 3.58
C MET A 39 -3.61 -12.01 2.99
N MET A 40 -3.84 -12.23 1.70
CA MET A 40 -5.05 -11.80 1.01
C MET A 40 -6.24 -12.70 1.35
N ASP A 41 -6.02 -14.02 1.43
CA ASP A 41 -7.06 -15.00 1.74
C ASP A 41 -7.62 -14.82 3.17
N GLU A 42 -6.82 -14.24 4.07
CA GLU A 42 -7.11 -14.09 5.49
C GLU A 42 -7.54 -12.65 5.89
N LEU A 43 -7.77 -11.74 4.93
CA LEU A 43 -8.03 -10.32 5.24
C LEU A 43 -9.27 -10.04 6.10
N ASP A 44 -10.28 -10.91 6.06
CA ASP A 44 -11.48 -10.77 6.89
C ASP A 44 -11.25 -11.15 8.36
N ASN A 45 -10.08 -11.70 8.71
CA ASN A 45 -9.70 -11.98 10.09
C ASN A 45 -8.70 -10.94 10.64
N GLU A 46 -8.51 -10.94 11.97
CA GLU A 46 -7.64 -9.97 12.66
C GLU A 46 -6.17 -10.08 12.21
N THR A 47 -5.68 -11.30 11.98
CA THR A 47 -4.29 -11.55 11.55
C THR A 47 -4.02 -11.01 10.15
N GLY A 48 -4.93 -11.22 9.18
CA GLY A 48 -4.80 -10.70 7.83
C GLY A 48 -4.90 -9.17 7.79
N SER A 49 -5.84 -8.59 8.56
CA SER A 49 -5.96 -7.14 8.70
C SER A 49 -4.70 -6.50 9.32
N GLU A 50 -4.16 -7.11 10.37
CA GLU A 50 -2.90 -6.68 10.99
C GLU A 50 -1.73 -6.81 9.99
N ALA A 51 -1.62 -7.95 9.30
CA ALA A 51 -0.60 -8.17 8.28
C ALA A 51 -0.65 -7.14 7.15
N LEU A 52 -1.85 -6.80 6.67
CA LEU A 52 -2.03 -5.75 5.67
C LEU A 52 -1.60 -4.38 6.20
N ALA A 53 -1.87 -4.07 7.47
CA ALA A 53 -1.45 -2.81 8.09
C ALA A 53 0.08 -2.68 8.13
N TYR A 54 0.79 -3.73 8.56
CA TYR A 54 2.25 -3.78 8.53
C TYR A 54 2.81 -3.71 7.11
N TRP A 55 2.20 -4.44 6.18
CA TRP A 55 2.62 -4.44 4.78
C TRP A 55 2.51 -3.06 4.13
N LEU A 56 1.39 -2.36 4.36
CA LEU A 56 1.17 -1.00 3.86
C LEU A 56 2.17 -0.02 4.48
N ASP A 57 2.37 -0.07 5.80
CA ASP A 57 3.32 0.81 6.47
C ASP A 57 4.76 0.61 5.96
N ALA A 58 5.17 -0.65 5.77
CA ALA A 58 6.46 -0.99 5.21
C ALA A 58 6.64 -0.45 3.78
N CYS A 59 5.62 -0.52 2.92
CA CYS A 59 5.67 0.10 1.59
C CYS A 59 5.87 1.62 1.67
N PHE A 60 5.19 2.32 2.59
CA PHE A 60 5.40 3.76 2.79
C PHE A 60 6.78 4.09 3.36
N ARG A 61 7.34 3.24 4.22
CA ARG A 61 8.71 3.40 4.72
C ARG A 61 9.74 3.22 3.61
N LEU A 62 9.58 2.20 2.78
CA LEU A 62 10.44 1.97 1.62
C LEU A 62 10.34 3.11 0.61
N THR A 63 9.14 3.65 0.39
CA THR A 63 8.94 4.87 -0.41
C THR A 63 9.83 6.00 0.10
N LYS A 64 9.71 6.36 1.40
CA LYS A 64 10.51 7.44 1.99
C LYS A 64 12.00 7.16 1.92
N TYR A 65 12.41 5.93 2.22
CA TYR A 65 13.80 5.50 2.14
C TYR A 65 14.38 5.72 0.74
N TYR A 66 13.74 5.17 -0.31
CA TYR A 66 14.23 5.31 -1.68
C TYR A 66 14.16 6.75 -2.18
N GLN A 67 13.15 7.52 -1.76
CA GLN A 67 13.07 8.94 -2.07
C GLN A 67 14.25 9.72 -1.48
N HIS A 68 14.62 9.47 -0.22
CA HIS A 68 15.78 10.10 0.41
C HIS A 68 17.11 9.74 -0.26
N GLN A 69 17.20 8.55 -0.85
CA GLN A 69 18.36 8.10 -1.62
C GLN A 69 18.36 8.61 -3.08
N GLY A 70 17.31 9.30 -3.52
CA GLY A 70 17.16 9.80 -4.90
C GLY A 70 16.67 8.77 -5.92
N TYR A 71 16.26 7.57 -5.48
CA TYR A 71 15.72 6.52 -6.34
C TYR A 71 14.21 6.69 -6.54
N ASN A 72 13.81 7.74 -7.26
CA ASN A 72 12.42 8.17 -7.36
C ASN A 72 11.49 7.12 -7.98
N GLU A 73 11.93 6.42 -9.04
CA GLU A 73 11.11 5.36 -9.66
C GLU A 73 10.83 4.22 -8.69
N GLN A 74 11.85 3.81 -7.94
CA GLN A 74 11.73 2.75 -6.95
C GLN A 74 10.86 3.18 -5.77
N ALA A 75 11.01 4.41 -5.30
CA ALA A 75 10.15 4.99 -4.26
C ALA A 75 8.68 5.00 -4.70
N PHE A 76 8.42 5.50 -5.91
CA PHE A 76 7.08 5.58 -6.48
C PHE A 76 6.46 4.19 -6.67
N GLY A 77 7.26 3.22 -7.10
CA GLY A 77 6.84 1.82 -7.25
C GLY A 77 6.24 1.22 -5.98
N TYR A 78 6.74 1.56 -4.78
CA TYR A 78 6.15 1.07 -3.53
C TYR A 78 4.80 1.72 -3.19
N ILE A 79 4.60 2.99 -3.54
CA ILE A 79 3.28 3.63 -3.40
C ILE A 79 2.28 3.02 -4.38
N GLN A 80 2.69 2.84 -5.65
CA GLN A 80 1.89 2.19 -6.68
C GLN A 80 1.52 0.74 -6.30
N LEU A 81 2.46 -0.01 -5.73
CA LEU A 81 2.23 -1.36 -5.26
C LEU A 81 1.13 -1.39 -4.18
N SER A 82 1.18 -0.45 -3.24
CA SER A 82 0.15 -0.29 -2.20
C SER A 82 -1.21 0.04 -2.79
N TYR A 83 -1.24 0.97 -3.74
CA TYR A 83 -2.45 1.38 -4.45
C TYR A 83 -3.09 0.19 -5.20
N ALA A 84 -2.30 -0.50 -6.03
CA ALA A 84 -2.75 -1.65 -6.82
C ALA A 84 -3.28 -2.79 -5.95
N LYS A 85 -2.63 -3.06 -4.80
CA LYS A 85 -3.08 -4.11 -3.88
C LYS A 85 -4.48 -3.81 -3.33
N LEU A 86 -4.74 -2.56 -2.92
CA LEU A 86 -6.05 -2.18 -2.40
C LEU A 86 -7.12 -2.09 -3.50
N GLN A 87 -6.76 -1.73 -4.74
CA GLN A 87 -7.69 -1.84 -5.86
C GLN A 87 -8.13 -3.30 -6.08
N ALA A 88 -7.20 -4.25 -5.99
CA ALA A 88 -7.53 -5.68 -6.10
C ALA A 88 -8.53 -6.12 -5.01
N VAL A 89 -8.35 -5.68 -3.76
CA VAL A 89 -9.31 -5.94 -2.67
C VAL A 89 -10.71 -5.39 -3.00
N VAL A 90 -10.79 -4.19 -3.57
CA VAL A 90 -12.08 -3.58 -3.94
C VAL A 90 -12.78 -4.37 -5.05
N CYS A 91 -12.02 -4.80 -6.06
CA CYS A 91 -12.54 -5.51 -7.23
C CYS A 91 -12.97 -6.96 -6.93
N ASP A 92 -12.39 -7.60 -5.91
CA ASP A 92 -12.69 -9.00 -5.60
C ASP A 92 -14.03 -9.13 -4.86
N ALA A 93 -14.96 -9.90 -5.43
CA ALA A 93 -16.30 -10.10 -4.90
C ALA A 93 -16.37 -10.90 -3.59
N SER A 94 -15.30 -11.62 -3.23
CA SER A 94 -15.24 -12.44 -2.02
C SER A 94 -15.13 -11.62 -0.73
N TYR A 95 -14.55 -10.41 -0.80
CA TYR A 95 -14.34 -9.58 0.37
C TYR A 95 -15.61 -8.86 0.84
N SER A 96 -15.68 -8.67 2.15
CA SER A 96 -16.73 -7.92 2.83
C SER A 96 -16.85 -6.47 2.33
N ILE A 97 -18.08 -5.95 2.32
CA ILE A 97 -18.35 -4.57 1.91
C ILE A 97 -17.63 -3.54 2.79
N GLU A 98 -17.41 -3.88 4.05
CA GLU A 98 -16.70 -3.07 5.03
C GLU A 98 -15.21 -2.93 4.68
N LEU A 99 -14.57 -4.06 4.35
CA LEU A 99 -13.18 -4.08 3.89
C LEU A 99 -13.01 -3.33 2.56
N LYS A 100 -13.96 -3.47 1.63
CA LYS A 100 -13.97 -2.68 0.39
C LYS A 100 -14.10 -1.19 0.65
N ARG A 101 -15.02 -0.79 1.53
CA ARG A 101 -15.20 0.63 1.91
C ARG A 101 -13.95 1.19 2.58
N TRP A 102 -13.32 0.42 3.47
CA TRP A 102 -12.06 0.82 4.10
C TRP A 102 -10.95 0.98 3.06
N SER A 103 -10.84 0.02 2.13
CA SER A 103 -9.84 0.04 1.06
C SER A 103 -10.02 1.26 0.15
N LEU A 104 -11.25 1.58 -0.24
CA LEU A 104 -11.55 2.80 -1.00
C LEU A 104 -11.15 4.08 -0.26
N LYS A 105 -11.47 4.20 1.03
CA LYS A 105 -11.04 5.35 1.86
C LYS A 105 -9.52 5.45 1.99
N LYS A 106 -8.82 4.30 1.97
CA LYS A 106 -7.36 4.27 2.00
C LYS A 106 -6.78 4.64 0.63
N LEU A 107 -7.39 4.21 -0.48
CA LEU A 107 -7.04 4.63 -1.84
C LEU A 107 -7.13 6.14 -2.02
N ASP A 108 -8.15 6.81 -1.47
CA ASP A 108 -8.29 8.28 -1.47
C ASP A 108 -7.08 8.98 -0.83
N ARG A 109 -6.44 8.36 0.18
CA ARG A 109 -5.23 8.89 0.82
C ARG A 109 -3.97 8.57 0.02
N ILE A 110 -3.89 7.37 -0.54
CA ILE A 110 -2.73 6.95 -1.33
C ILE A 110 -2.62 7.78 -2.61
N ILE A 111 -3.73 8.06 -3.30
CA ILE A 111 -3.69 8.87 -4.52
C ILE A 111 -3.14 10.27 -4.26
N VAL A 112 -3.50 10.89 -3.13
CA VAL A 112 -2.94 12.18 -2.72
C VAL A 112 -1.44 12.06 -2.54
N ALA A 113 -0.96 11.05 -1.81
CA ALA A 113 0.47 10.82 -1.62
C ALA A 113 1.21 10.58 -2.96
N MET A 114 0.60 9.88 -3.92
CA MET A 114 1.17 9.69 -5.25
C MET A 114 1.25 10.99 -6.04
N VAL A 115 0.18 11.79 -6.05
CA VAL A 115 0.13 13.08 -6.74
C VAL A 115 1.13 14.05 -6.13
N GLU A 116 1.17 14.14 -4.80
CA GLU A 116 2.18 14.93 -4.08
C GLU A 116 3.58 14.47 -4.45
N PHE A 117 3.85 13.16 -4.45
CA PHE A 117 5.16 12.63 -4.85
C PHE A 117 5.54 13.12 -6.26
N CYS A 118 4.65 13.00 -7.23
CA CYS A 118 4.87 13.44 -8.60
C CYS A 118 5.12 14.96 -8.70
N GLN A 119 4.36 15.76 -7.96
CA GLN A 119 4.47 17.23 -7.98
C GLN A 119 5.79 17.75 -7.41
N HIS A 120 6.43 16.99 -6.50
CA HIS A 120 7.74 17.33 -5.95
C HIS A 120 8.91 16.95 -6.86
N GLN A 121 8.66 16.28 -7.99
CA GLN A 121 9.72 15.90 -8.92
C GLN A 121 10.04 17.04 -9.91
N THR A 122 11.29 17.13 -10.31
CA THR A 122 11.77 18.14 -11.26
C THR A 122 11.50 17.77 -12.73
N ASP A 123 11.37 16.48 -13.03
CA ASP A 123 11.13 16.00 -14.40
C ASP A 123 9.66 16.20 -14.81
N PRO A 124 9.38 16.89 -15.94
CA PRO A 124 8.03 17.10 -16.46
C PRO A 124 7.20 15.83 -16.67
N GLN A 125 7.83 14.67 -16.88
CA GLN A 125 7.12 13.39 -17.02
C GLN A 125 6.24 13.10 -15.79
N TRP A 126 6.70 13.46 -14.59
CA TRP A 126 5.93 13.26 -13.36
C TRP A 126 4.67 14.13 -13.29
N GLN A 127 4.69 15.31 -13.90
CA GLN A 127 3.49 16.15 -13.98
C GLN A 127 2.43 15.47 -14.85
N GLN A 128 2.83 14.88 -15.98
CA GLN A 128 1.93 14.10 -16.83
C GLN A 128 1.40 12.87 -16.10
N GLU A 129 2.27 12.15 -15.40
CA GLU A 129 1.90 11.00 -14.57
C GLU A 129 0.85 11.42 -13.51
N SER A 130 1.05 12.54 -12.82
CA SER A 130 0.12 13.04 -11.81
C SER A 130 -1.31 13.24 -12.34
N VAL A 131 -1.43 13.78 -13.56
CA VAL A 131 -2.73 14.02 -14.22
C VAL A 131 -3.37 12.68 -14.61
N GLN A 132 -2.59 11.73 -15.13
CA GLN A 132 -3.08 10.41 -15.47
C GLN A 132 -3.57 9.65 -14.23
N LEU A 133 -2.83 9.71 -13.12
CA LEU A 133 -3.23 9.08 -11.86
C LEU A 133 -4.57 9.62 -11.35
N ILE A 134 -4.78 10.93 -11.38
CA ILE A 134 -6.05 11.55 -10.98
C ILE A 134 -7.18 11.03 -11.85
N ASN A 135 -7.00 11.04 -13.18
CA ASN A 135 -8.03 10.59 -14.11
C ASN A 135 -8.39 9.11 -13.91
N LEU A 136 -7.37 8.25 -13.75
CA LEU A 136 -7.56 6.82 -13.49
C LEU A 136 -8.24 6.57 -12.14
N HIS A 137 -7.85 7.32 -11.11
CA HIS A 137 -8.45 7.23 -9.79
C HIS A 137 -9.93 7.63 -9.83
N VAL A 138 -10.27 8.77 -10.45
CA VAL A 138 -11.66 9.23 -10.60
C VAL A 138 -12.50 8.18 -11.33
N ALA A 139 -12.04 7.71 -12.49
CA ALA A 139 -12.74 6.68 -13.26
C ALA A 139 -12.92 5.38 -12.46
N PHE A 140 -11.91 4.97 -11.69
CA PHE A 140 -12.01 3.83 -10.79
C PHE A 140 -13.08 4.06 -9.72
N MET A 141 -13.05 5.19 -9.02
CA MET A 141 -14.01 5.48 -7.93
C MET A 141 -15.45 5.59 -8.42
N GLU A 142 -15.67 6.14 -9.63
CA GLU A 142 -16.98 6.17 -10.29
C GLU A 142 -17.50 4.76 -10.59
N SER A 143 -16.63 3.86 -11.09
CA SER A 143 -16.99 2.45 -11.34
C SER A 143 -17.43 1.70 -10.08
N GLN A 144 -16.97 2.16 -8.91
CA GLN A 144 -17.34 1.61 -7.59
C GLN A 144 -18.57 2.29 -6.98
N GLN A 145 -19.33 3.06 -7.77
CA GLN A 145 -20.55 3.77 -7.33
C GLN A 145 -20.33 4.64 -6.07
N HIS A 146 -19.14 5.21 -5.92
CA HIS A 146 -18.74 5.99 -4.75
C HIS A 146 -19.08 5.29 -3.41
N LEU A 147 -18.85 3.98 -3.34
CA LEU A 147 -19.06 3.17 -2.12
C LEU A 147 -18.32 3.75 -0.88
N ASN A 148 -17.26 4.53 -1.07
CA ASN A 148 -16.57 5.28 -0.01
C ASN A 148 -17.41 6.40 0.64
N LEU A 149 -18.36 6.98 -0.10
CA LEU A 149 -19.21 8.10 0.33
C LEU A 149 -20.55 7.66 0.96
N LYS A 150 -20.90 6.37 0.88
CA LYS A 150 -22.16 5.86 1.46
C LYS A 150 -22.05 5.79 2.99
N TYR A 151 -22.77 6.67 3.69
CA TYR A 151 -23.00 6.57 5.12
C TYR A 151 -23.97 5.39 5.39
N SER A 152 -23.64 4.52 6.35
CA SER A 152 -24.58 3.53 6.85
C SER A 152 -25.81 4.25 7.40
N SER A 153 -26.96 3.98 6.81
CA SER A 153 -28.28 4.36 7.33
C SER A 153 -28.62 3.54 8.56
#